data_AF-A0A445MWJ8-F1
#
_entry.id   AF-A0A445MWJ8-F1
#
_cell.length_a   1.000
_cell.length_b   1.000
_cell.length_c   1.000
_cell.angle_alpha   90.00
_cell.angle_beta   90.00
_cell.angle_gamma   90.00
#
_symmetry.space_group_name_H-M   'P 1'
#
loop_
_entity.id
_entity.type
_entity.pdbx_description
1 polymer ?
#
loop_
_entity_poly.entity_id
_entity_poly.type
_entity_poly.pdbx_seq_one_letter_code
_entity_poly.pdbx_strand_id
1 'polypeptide(L)' 'MVTVQGWRHKTGLWEPNKLVRVVSRSLNLDGELLIVSATYGLDEGGTITDLDLCDRRAFELIELPEVEDSVWN' A
#
# COMPACT_ATOMS: atom_id res chain seq x y z
N MET A 1 -7.85 3.65 0.16
CA MET A 1 -7.85 3.77 -1.30
C MET A 1 -7.72 5.23 -1.72
N VAL A 2 -6.82 5.51 -2.67
CA VAL A 2 -6.61 6.82 -3.30
C VAL A 2 -6.57 6.61 -4.81
N THR A 3 -7.29 7.43 -5.57
CA THR A 3 -7.29 7.38 -7.05
C THR A 3 -6.35 8.45 -7.62
N VAL A 4 -5.51 8.06 -8.58
CA VAL A 4 -4.58 8.96 -9.28
C VAL A 4 -4.78 8.88 -10.79
N GLN A 5 -4.46 9.98 -11.47
CA GLN A 5 -4.50 10.03 -12.92
C GLN A 5 -3.27 9.35 -13.53
N GLY A 6 -3.52 8.50 -14.52
CA GLY A 6 -2.50 7.82 -15.30
C GLY A 6 -1.88 6.61 -14.60
N TRP A 7 -1.40 5.65 -15.40
CA TRP A 7 -0.74 4.45 -14.89
C TRP A 7 0.70 4.69 -14.44
N ARG A 8 1.30 5.82 -14.83
CA ARG A 8 2.70 6.14 -14.60
C ARG A 8 2.87 7.38 -13.74
N HIS A 9 3.88 7.32 -12.88
CA HIS A 9 4.42 8.46 -12.13
C HIS A 9 5.78 8.86 -12.73
N LYS A 10 6.40 9.92 -12.18
CA LYS A 10 7.66 10.49 -12.69
C LYS A 10 8.77 9.45 -12.92
N THR A 11 8.82 8.42 -12.10
CA THR A 11 9.91 7.44 -12.07
C THR A 11 9.53 6.05 -12.62
N GLY A 12 8.29 5.83 -13.05
CA GLY A 12 7.88 4.52 -13.59
C GLY A 12 6.39 4.24 -13.55
N LEU A 13 6.02 2.97 -13.50
CA LEU A 13 4.64 2.50 -13.32
C LEU A 13 4.26 2.51 -11.84
N TRP A 14 2.98 2.63 -11.51
CA TRP A 14 2.50 2.45 -10.14
C TRP A 14 2.51 0.98 -9.74
N GLU A 15 3.44 0.55 -8.90
CA GLU A 15 3.61 -0.88 -8.58
C GLU A 15 3.44 -1.15 -7.07
N PRO A 16 2.88 -2.32 -6.69
CA PRO A 16 2.92 -2.78 -5.32
C PRO A 16 4.34 -2.88 -4.77
N ASN A 17 4.45 -2.89 -3.44
CA ASN A 17 5.73 -2.96 -2.72
C ASN A 17 6.68 -1.79 -3.04
N LYS A 18 6.11 -0.61 -3.26
CA LYS A 18 6.84 0.66 -3.39
C LYS A 18 6.41 1.61 -2.28
N LEU A 19 7.37 2.33 -1.71
CA LEU A 19 7.11 3.40 -0.76
C LEU A 19 6.90 4.71 -1.51
N VAL A 20 5.85 5.44 -1.14
CA VAL A 20 5.50 6.72 -1.74
C VAL A 20 5.16 7.73 -0.65
N ARG A 21 5.66 8.96 -0.78
CA ARG A 21 5.30 10.05 0.12
C ARG A 21 3.88 10.52 -0.18
N VAL A 22 3.02 10.51 0.83
CA VAL A 22 1.66 11.02 0.78
C VAL A 22 1.54 12.22 1.70
N VAL A 23 1.09 13.34 1.16
CA VAL A 23 0.80 14.56 1.91
C VAL A 23 -0.69 14.84 1.82
N SER A 24 -1.40 14.72 2.93
CA SER A 24 -2.82 14.99 3.05
C SER A 24 -3.10 15.82 4.29
N ARG A 25 -3.50 17.08 4.08
CA ARG A 25 -3.83 18.00 5.18
C ARG A 25 -5.10 17.60 5.92
N SER A 26 -6.09 17.07 5.20
CA SER A 26 -7.37 16.63 5.80
C SER A 26 -7.18 15.44 6.73
N LEU A 27 -6.23 14.55 6.41
CA LEU A 27 -5.87 13.40 7.24
C LEU A 27 -4.72 13.70 8.22
N ASN A 28 -4.21 14.94 8.24
CA ASN A 28 -3.00 15.34 8.96
C ASN A 28 -1.84 14.35 8.77
N LEU A 29 -1.64 13.91 7.53
CA LEU A 29 -0.65 12.93 7.12
C LEU A 29 0.41 13.60 6.24
N ASP A 30 1.67 13.48 6.64
CA ASP A 30 2.84 13.71 5.78
C ASP A 30 3.84 12.60 6.09
N GLY A 31 3.86 11.57 5.24
CA GLY A 31 4.66 10.39 5.51
C GLY A 31 4.76 9.45 4.31
N GLU A 32 5.60 8.43 4.43
CA GLU A 32 5.75 7.38 3.44
C GLU A 32 4.76 6.25 3.72
N LEU A 33 3.98 5.88 2.70
CA LEU A 33 3.08 4.73 2.73
C LEU A 33 3.52 3.69 1.69
N LEU A 34 3.26 2.43 2.02
CA LEU A 34 3.48 1.30 1.13
C LEU A 34 2.29 1.14 0.18
N ILE A 35 2.56 1.01 -1.11
CA ILE A 35 1.57 0.56 -2.09
C ILE A 35 1.30 -0.93 -1.87
N VAL A 36 0.11 -1.25 -1.40
CA VAL A 36 -0.39 -2.62 -1.21
C VAL A 36 -0.90 -3.18 -2.53
N SER A 37 -1.66 -2.39 -3.27
CA SER A 37 -2.24 -2.76 -4.56
C SER A 37 -2.23 -1.56 -5.51
N ALA A 38 -2.19 -1.84 -6.81
CA ALA A 38 -2.37 -0.86 -7.86
C ALA A 38 -3.32 -1.44 -8.92
N THR A 39 -4.53 -0.91 -9.00
CA THR A 39 -5.54 -1.31 -9.97
C THR A 39 -5.59 -0.31 -11.11
N TYR A 40 -5.23 -0.74 -12.32
CA TYR A 40 -5.23 0.12 -13.50
C TYR A 40 -6.60 0.13 -14.17
N GLY A 41 -7.15 1.33 -14.35
CA GLY A 41 -8.40 1.56 -15.07
C GLY A 41 -8.17 2.30 -16.39
N LEU A 42 -9.06 2.06 -17.35
CA LEU A 42 -9.17 2.81 -18.61
C LEU A 42 -10.66 3.09 -18.85
N ASP A 43 -11.03 4.37 -18.93
CA ASP A 43 -12.38 4.82 -19.21
C ASP A 43 -12.39 5.93 -20.29
N GLU A 44 -13.56 6.53 -20.54
CA GLU A 44 -13.71 7.65 -21.49
C GLU A 44 -12.89 8.89 -21.10
N GLY A 45 -12.58 9.06 -19.80
CA GLY A 45 -11.72 10.11 -19.26
C GLY A 45 -10.21 9.79 -19.36
N GLY A 46 -9.86 8.59 -19.82
CA GLY A 46 -8.49 8.16 -20.05
C GLY A 46 -8.04 7.11 -19.04
N THR A 47 -6.78 7.21 -18.59
CA THR A 47 -6.17 6.21 -17.72
C THR A 47 -6.21 6.66 -16.26
N ILE A 48 -6.65 5.78 -15.37
CA ILE A 48 -6.67 6.01 -13.92
C ILE A 48 -5.98 4.86 -13.19
N THR A 49 -5.59 5.08 -11.94
CA THR A 49 -5.09 4.01 -11.07
C THR A 49 -5.60 4.19 -9.66
N ASP A 50 -6.20 3.14 -9.12
CA ASP A 50 -6.59 3.06 -7.73
C ASP A 50 -5.46 2.41 -6.92
N LEU A 51 -5.01 3.11 -5.88
CA LEU A 51 -3.94 2.69 -4.99
C LEU A 51 -4.48 2.40 -3.60
N ASP A 52 -4.23 1.20 -3.10
CA ASP A 52 -4.35 0.92 -1.68
C ASP A 52 -3.02 1.13 -0.99
N LEU A 53 -3.07 1.88 0.11
CA LEU A 53 -1.90 2.37 0.83
C LEU A 53 -2.04 2.03 2.30
N CYS A 54 -0.93 1.64 2.92
CA CYS A 54 -0.86 1.43 4.36
C CYS A 54 0.52 1.80 4.92
N ASP A 55 0.64 1.85 6.24
CA ASP A 55 1.95 1.91 6.89
C ASP A 55 2.73 0.62 6.57
N ARG A 56 4.02 0.75 6.21
CA ARG A 56 4.89 -0.40 5.91
C ARG A 56 4.97 -1.39 7.07
N ARG A 57 4.87 -0.89 8.31
CA ARG A 57 4.93 -1.68 9.54
C ARG A 57 3.79 -2.69 9.66
N ALA A 58 2.69 -2.50 8.93
CA ALA A 58 1.61 -3.48 8.87
C ALA A 58 2.04 -4.83 8.27
N PHE A 59 3.16 -4.86 7.55
CA PHE A 59 3.75 -6.08 6.97
C PHE A 59 5.08 -6.48 7.61
N GLU A 60 5.46 -5.84 8.73
CA GLU A 60 6.63 -6.29 9.49
C GLU A 60 6.31 -7.62 10.18
N LEU A 61 7.24 -8.57 10.07
CA LEU A 61 7.09 -9.88 10.70
C LEU A 61 7.15 -9.70 12.22
N ILE A 62 6.14 -10.25 12.89
CA ILE A 62 6.14 -10.40 14.34
C ILE A 62 6.54 -11.83 14.68
N GLU A 63 7.42 -12.00 15.67
CA GLU A 63 7.71 -13.31 16.23
C GLU A 63 6.48 -13.78 17.01
N LEU A 64 5.91 -14.91 16.58
CA LEU A 64 4.86 -15.58 17.35
C LEU A 64 5.52 -16.39 18.48
N PRO A 65 4.94 -16.41 19.69
CA PRO A 65 5.44 -17.28 20.74
C PRO A 65 5.37 -18.74 20.29
N GLU A 66 6.41 -19.52 20.61
CA GLU A 66 6.38 -20.97 20.42
C GLU A 66 5.22 -21.54 21.24
N VAL A 67 4.23 -22.11 20.55
CA VAL A 67 3.19 -22.89 21.21
C VAL A 67 3.86 -24.21 21.60
N GLU A 68 4.20 -24.37 22.88
CA GLU A 68 4.48 -25.70 23.41
C GLU A 68 3.23 -26.54 23.15
N ASP A 69 3.33 -27.46 22.18
CA ASP A 69 2.37 -28.54 22.01
C ASP A 69 2.33 -29.30 23.34
N SER A 70 1.37 -28.93 24.19
CA SER A 70 1.05 -29.59 25.44
C SER A 70 0.73 -31.03 25.11
N VAL A 71 1.75 -31.88 25.22
CA VAL A 71 1.66 -33.33 25.18
C VAL A 71 0.65 -33.71 26.25
N TRP A 72 -0.55 -34.11 25.81
CA TRP A 72 -1.55 -34.71 26.67
C TRP A 72 -0.89 -35.84 27.47
N ASN A 73 -0.73 -35.62 28.77
CA ASN A 73 -0.32 -36.61 29.77
C ASN A 73 -1.56 -37.14 30.50
#